data_AF-A0A380G283-F1
#
_entry.id   AF-A0A380G283-F1
#
_cell.length_a   1.000
_cell.length_b   1.000
_cell.length_c   1.000
_cell.angle_alpha   90.00
_cell.angle_beta   90.00
_cell.angle_gamma   90.00
#
_symmetry.space_group_name_H-M   'P 1'
#
loop_
_entity.id
_entity.type
_entity.pdbx_description
1 polymer ?
#
loop_
_entity_poly.entity_id
_entity_poly.type
_entity_poly.pdbx_seq_one_letter_code
_entity_poly.pdbx_strand_id
1 'polypeptide(L)' 'MYYNTNVKHTTLEDFVTTVNDLGVELIIDEALRQARKKQLVKLIDEALINKNETDFMKYTNEYKTLEAVFNE' A
#
# COMPACT_ATOMS: atom_id res chain seq x y z
N MET A 1 4.82 3.82 52.35
CA MET A 1 5.59 3.45 51.14
C MET A 1 4.79 3.95 49.95
N TYR A 2 5.18 5.08 49.36
CA TYR A 2 4.47 5.67 48.22
C TYR A 2 4.86 4.88 46.96
N TYR A 3 3.92 4.11 46.41
CA TYR A 3 4.12 3.47 45.12
C TYR A 3 4.07 4.55 44.05
N ASN A 4 5.24 4.91 43.54
CA ASN A 4 5.40 5.87 42.46
C ASN A 4 4.87 5.23 41.16
N THR A 5 3.58 5.43 40.86
CA THR A 5 2.95 5.02 39.60
C THR A 5 3.32 6.02 38.50
N ASN A 6 4.61 6.14 38.19
CA ASN A 6 5.09 7.01 37.12
C ASN A 6 5.77 6.19 36.02
N VAL A 7 5.04 5.19 35.50
CA VAL A 7 5.57 4.27 34.47
C VAL A 7 4.65 4.11 33.26
N LYS A 8 3.59 4.92 33.10
CA LYS A 8 2.50 4.59 32.15
C LYS A 8 2.01 5.67 31.18
N HIS A 9 2.49 6.91 31.27
CA HIS A 9 2.03 7.96 30.33
C HIS A 9 2.89 8.07 29.07
N THR A 10 4.22 8.05 29.21
CA THR A 10 5.13 8.16 28.06
C THR A 10 4.99 7.01 27.07
N THR A 11 4.75 5.78 27.53
CA THR A 11 4.71 4.59 26.67
C THR A 11 3.42 4.39 25.88
N LEU A 12 2.30 4.94 26.34
CA LEU A 12 1.00 4.81 25.68
C LEU A 12 0.83 5.86 24.58
N GLU A 13 1.28 7.10 24.85
CA GLU A 13 1.36 8.12 23.80
C GLU A 13 2.29 7.67 22.69
N ASP A 14 3.53 7.25 23.00
CA ASP A 14 4.48 6.75 22.01
C ASP A 14 3.91 5.57 21.19
N PHE A 15 3.18 4.66 21.83
CA PHE A 15 2.50 3.56 21.13
C PHE A 15 1.39 4.07 20.19
N VAL A 16 0.57 5.01 20.64
CA VAL A 16 -0.51 5.60 19.82
C VAL A 16 0.05 6.40 18.64
N THR A 17 1.13 7.16 18.81
CA THR A 17 1.81 7.84 17.70
C THR A 17 2.38 6.84 16.71
N THR A 18 3.06 5.78 17.19
CA THR A 18 3.65 4.76 16.32
C THR A 18 2.59 4.01 15.51
N VAL A 19 1.45 3.66 16.13
CA VAL A 19 0.33 3.01 15.44
C VAL A 19 -0.33 3.95 14.44
N ASN A 20 -0.46 5.23 14.78
CA ASN A 20 -1.01 6.24 13.88
C ASN A 20 -0.11 6.46 12.66
N ASP A 21 1.20 6.56 12.86
CA ASP A 21 2.18 6.72 11.77
C ASP A 21 2.18 5.50 10.85
N LEU A 22 2.14 4.28 11.42
CA LEU A 22 2.00 3.04 10.65
C LEU A 22 0.67 2.98 9.89
N GLY A 23 -0.43 3.43 10.51
CA GLY A 23 -1.74 3.50 9.88
C GLY A 23 -1.78 4.46 8.70
N VAL A 24 -1.14 5.63 8.83
CA VAL A 24 -1.00 6.61 7.76
C VAL A 24 -0.16 6.04 6.61
N GLU A 25 0.95 5.37 6.91
CA GLU A 25 1.81 4.73 5.90
C GLU A 25 1.05 3.64 5.12
N LEU A 26 0.30 2.77 5.81
CA LEU A 26 -0.55 1.75 5.19
C LEU A 26 -1.62 2.35 4.26
N ILE A 27 -2.29 3.44 4.69
CA ILE A 27 -3.30 4.13 3.88
C ILE A 27 -2.67 4.76 2.63
N ILE A 28 -1.49 5.37 2.77
CA ILE A 28 -0.76 5.98 1.64
C ILE A 28 -0.33 4.90 0.64
N ASP A 29 0.22 3.79 1.13
CA ASP A 29 0.64 2.67 0.29
C ASP A 29 -0.54 2.04 -0.45
N GLU A 30 -1.69 1.90 0.22
CA GLU A 30 -2.92 1.45 -0.42
C GLU A 30 -3.36 2.43 -1.52
N ALA A 31 -3.38 3.74 -1.23
CA ALA A 31 -3.78 4.77 -2.19
C ALA A 31 -2.86 4.81 -3.41
N LEU A 32 -1.54 4.78 -3.21
CA LEU A 32 -0.55 4.74 -4.30
C LEU A 32 -0.69 3.49 -5.15
N ARG A 33 -0.95 2.33 -4.51
CA ARG A 33 -1.18 1.07 -5.21
C ARG A 33 -2.46 1.10 -6.05
N GLN A 34 -3.56 1.59 -5.50
CA GLN A 34 -4.82 1.75 -6.22
C GLN A 34 -4.67 2.71 -7.41
N ALA A 35 -3.93 3.81 -7.24
CA ALA A 35 -3.60 4.72 -8.33
C ALA A 35 -2.82 4.01 -9.44
N ARG A 36 -1.80 3.22 -9.08
CA ARG A 36 -0.98 2.48 -10.05
C ARG A 36 -1.76 1.38 -10.78
N LYS A 37 -2.66 0.67 -10.08
CA LYS A 37 -3.59 -0.29 -10.71
C LYS A 37 -4.47 0.37 -11.77
N LYS A 38 -5.06 1.52 -11.46
CA LYS A 38 -5.86 2.30 -12.42
C LYS A 38 -5.03 2.74 -13.64
N GLN A 39 -3.76 3.11 -13.45
CA GLN A 39 -2.87 3.44 -14.55
C GLN A 39 -2.55 2.23 -15.43
N LEU A 40 -2.24 1.09 -14.82
CA LEU A 40 -1.97 -0.16 -15.54
C LEU A 40 -3.16 -0.61 -16.39
N VAL A 41 -4.39 -0.52 -15.86
CA VAL A 41 -5.60 -0.84 -16.64
C VAL A 41 -5.71 0.03 -17.88
N LYS A 42 -5.47 1.35 -17.77
CA LYS A 42 -5.46 2.25 -18.93
C LYS A 42 -4.39 1.88 -19.95
N LEU A 43 -3.18 1.56 -19.49
CA LEU A 43 -2.07 1.16 -20.37
C LEU A 43 -2.34 -0.20 -21.05
N ILE A 44 -3.02 -1.11 -20.37
CA ILE A 44 -3.48 -2.39 -20.94
C ILE A 44 -4.50 -2.12 -22.04
N ASP A 45 -5.49 -1.27 -21.79
CA ASP A 45 -6.51 -0.90 -22.79
C ASP A 45 -5.88 -0.22 -24.01
N GLU A 46 -4.94 0.70 -23.79
CA GLU A 46 -4.16 1.33 -24.87
C GLU A 46 -3.33 0.31 -25.66
N ALA A 47 -2.69 -0.65 -24.98
CA ALA A 47 -1.94 -1.72 -25.64
C ALA A 47 -2.85 -2.61 -26.49
N LEU A 48 -4.09 -2.89 -26.04
CA LEU A 48 -5.09 -3.63 -26.80
C LEU A 48 -5.55 -2.85 -28.04
N ILE A 49 -5.82 -1.55 -27.91
CA ILE A 49 -6.18 -0.67 -29.04
C ILE A 49 -5.07 -0.66 -30.09
N ASN A 50 -3.82 -0.55 -29.65
CA ASN A 50 -2.64 -0.51 -30.50
C ASN A 50 -2.17 -1.89 -30.99
N LYS A 51 -2.84 -2.98 -30.57
CA LYS A 51 -2.46 -4.38 -30.84
C LYS A 51 -1.00 -4.69 -30.47
N ASN A 52 -0.51 -4.08 -29.40
CA ASN A 52 0.85 -4.30 -28.91
C ASN A 52 0.86 -5.40 -27.85
N GLU A 53 1.15 -6.62 -28.30
CA GLU A 53 1.19 -7.82 -27.45
C GLU A 53 2.27 -7.75 -26.37
N THR A 54 3.43 -7.17 -26.68
CA THR A 54 4.55 -7.03 -25.73
C THR A 54 4.16 -6.14 -24.55
N ASP A 55 3.57 -4.98 -24.84
CA ASP A 55 3.14 -4.02 -23.81
C ASP A 55 1.96 -4.59 -23.02
N PHE A 56 1.01 -5.24 -23.68
CA PHE A 56 -0.09 -5.92 -23.02
C PHE A 56 0.39 -6.96 -22.00
N MET A 57 1.31 -7.84 -22.41
CA MET A 57 1.87 -8.88 -21.53
C MET A 57 2.67 -8.27 -20.37
N LYS A 58 3.43 -7.21 -20.64
CA LYS A 58 4.19 -6.50 -19.61
C LYS A 58 3.28 -5.89 -18.54
N TYR A 59 2.31 -5.08 -18.95
CA TYR A 59 1.42 -4.40 -18.00
C TYR A 59 0.48 -5.36 -17.27
N THR A 60 0.03 -6.42 -17.94
CA THR A 60 -0.78 -7.47 -17.31
C THR A 60 0.01 -8.25 -16.25
N ASN A 61 1.28 -8.56 -16.50
CA ASN A 61 2.13 -9.22 -15.51
C ASN A 61 2.43 -8.29 -14.32
N GLU A 62 2.71 -7.01 -14.57
CA GLU A 62 2.89 -6.03 -13.47
C GLU A 62 1.63 -5.91 -12.61
N TYR A 63 0.44 -5.89 -13.22
CA TYR A 63 -0.84 -5.89 -12.50
C TYR A 63 -1.01 -7.14 -11.63
N LYS A 64 -0.71 -8.33 -12.15
CA LYS A 64 -0.80 -9.60 -11.40
C LYS A 64 0.15 -9.63 -10.21
N THR A 65 1.38 -9.15 -10.37
CA THR A 65 2.35 -9.06 -9.27
C THR A 65 1.87 -8.12 -8.16
N LEU A 66 1.28 -6.98 -8.52
CA LEU A 66 0.72 -6.02 -7.54
C LEU A 66 -0.48 -6.57 -6.77
N GLU A 67 -1.25 -7.49 -7.35
CA GLU A 67 -2.32 -8.24 -6.66
C GLU A 67 -1.75 -9.36 -5.77
N ALA A 68 -0.76 -10.11 -6.26
CA ALA A 68 -0.19 -11.26 -5.55
C ALA A 68 0.46 -10.88 -4.21
N VAL A 69 1.12 -9.72 -4.14
CA VAL A 69 1.78 -9.18 -2.92
C VAL A 69 0.82 -8.96 -1.74
N PHE A 70 -0.50 -9.08 -1.93
CA PHE A 70 -1.49 -8.84 -0.87
C PHE A 70 -2.43 -10.03 -0.57
N ASN A 71 -2.27 -11.14 -1.29
CA ASN A 71 -3.03 -12.38 -1.04
C ASN A 71 -2.26 -13.39 -0.17
N GLU A 72 -1.08 -13.02 0.35
CA GLU A 72 -0.27 -13.77 1.33
C GLU A 72 -0.37 -13.14 2.72
#